data_AF-A0A6C1EHK2-F1
#
_entry.id   AF-A0A6C1EHK2-F1
#
_cell.length_a   1.000
_cell.length_b   1.000
_cell.length_c   1.000
_cell.angle_alpha   90.00
_cell.angle_beta   90.00
_cell.angle_gamma   90.00
#
_symmetry.space_group_name_H-M   'P 1'
#
loop_
_entity.id
_entity.type
_entity.pdbx_description
1 polymer ?
#
loop_
_entity_poly.entity_id
_entity_poly.type
_entity_poly.pdbx_seq_one_letter_code
_entity_poly.pdbx_strand_id
1 'polypeptide(L)'
;MSQYASSSLWTSFLKSIASFNGDLSSLSAPPFILSPISLTEFSQYWAEHPELFLEPSFINEDNYKEHCPIDPEVESAEISRMLAVTKWFISTLKSQYCSRNESLGSEKKPLNPFLGELFVGKWENKEHPEFGETVLLSEQVSHHPPVTAFSVFNDKNKVKLQGYNQIKASFTKSLMLTVKQFGHTMLDIHDESYLVTPPPLHIEGILVASPSVELEGKSYIQSSTGLLCVIEFSGRGYFSGKKNSFKARIYKDSKDSKDKEKALYTISGQWSGSSKITKANRKEESRLFYDAARIPAEHLNVKSLEDQHPLESRKAWYDVAGAIKLGDFNLIAKTKSELEETQRELRKVEEAKGISWQRRWFKDFDYSVTPEEGAFVPEKDDTFSKLASALNLSTKNTPSGTLVGDKEDRKEDISSIHWRFQRELWDDEKEIVL
;
A
#
# COMPACT_ATOMS: atom_id res chain seq x y z
N MET A 1 -19.36 16.21 -21.35
CA MET A 1 -17.92 15.90 -21.50
C MET A 1 -17.14 17.07 -20.95
N SER A 2 -16.13 16.84 -20.12
CA SER A 2 -15.24 17.92 -19.64
C SER A 2 -14.47 18.51 -20.83
N GLN A 3 -14.07 19.79 -20.73
CA GLN A 3 -13.22 20.41 -21.75
C GLN A 3 -11.88 19.68 -21.93
N TYR A 4 -11.44 18.92 -20.92
CA TYR A 4 -10.21 18.12 -20.95
C TYR A 4 -10.27 16.98 -21.97
N ALA A 5 -11.37 16.23 -22.03
CA ALA A 5 -11.51 15.07 -22.91
C ALA A 5 -11.38 15.44 -24.40
N SER A 6 -11.85 16.63 -24.78
CA SER A 6 -11.77 17.17 -26.14
C SER A 6 -10.52 18.01 -26.43
N SER A 7 -9.62 18.17 -25.45
CA SER A 7 -8.43 19.02 -25.62
C SER A 7 -7.40 18.39 -26.56
N SER A 8 -6.64 19.24 -27.26
CA SER A 8 -5.52 18.80 -28.11
C SER A 8 -4.45 18.07 -27.29
N LEU A 9 -4.17 18.56 -26.07
CA LEU A 9 -3.23 17.93 -25.13
C LEU A 9 -3.66 16.52 -24.74
N TRP A 10 -4.95 16.30 -24.41
CA TRP A 10 -5.45 14.96 -24.09
C TRP A 10 -5.42 14.04 -25.30
N THR A 11 -5.81 14.54 -26.47
CA THR A 11 -5.77 13.76 -27.72
C THR A 11 -4.34 13.28 -28.03
N SER A 12 -3.34 14.15 -27.86
CA SER A 12 -1.92 13.79 -28.03
C SER A 12 -1.45 12.79 -26.97
N PHE A 13 -1.85 12.96 -25.71
CA PHE A 13 -1.56 12.00 -24.65
C PHE A 13 -2.13 10.61 -24.96
N LEU A 14 -3.41 10.51 -25.36
CA LEU A 14 -4.04 9.23 -25.72
C LEU A 14 -3.34 8.56 -26.92
N LYS A 15 -2.87 9.34 -27.90
CA LYS A 15 -2.07 8.80 -29.02
C LYS A 15 -0.73 8.24 -28.54
N SER A 16 -0.07 8.88 -27.57
CA SER A 16 1.20 8.41 -27.02
C SER A 16 1.08 7.05 -26.32
N ILE A 17 -0.10 6.73 -25.75
CA ILE A 17 -0.37 5.44 -25.11
C ILE A 17 -0.23 4.27 -26.09
N ALA A 18 -0.55 4.47 -27.38
CA ALA A 18 -0.39 3.43 -28.40
C ALA A 18 1.08 3.01 -28.60
N SER A 19 2.03 3.86 -28.20
CA SER A 19 3.48 3.61 -28.24
C SER A 19 4.07 3.31 -26.85
N PHE A 20 3.21 2.99 -25.86
CA PHE A 20 3.64 2.72 -24.49
C PHE A 20 4.53 1.48 -24.40
N ASN A 21 5.68 1.61 -23.74
CA ASN A 21 6.71 0.58 -23.64
C ASN A 21 6.70 -0.19 -22.30
N GLY A 22 5.78 0.13 -21.37
CA GLY A 22 5.69 -0.49 -20.04
C GLY A 22 6.06 0.42 -18.87
N ASP A 23 6.74 1.55 -19.09
CA ASP A 23 7.11 2.49 -18.04
C ASP A 23 6.24 3.77 -18.05
N LEU A 24 5.39 3.93 -17.03
CA LEU A 24 4.49 5.08 -16.89
C LEU A 24 5.23 6.42 -16.74
N SER A 25 6.47 6.41 -16.24
CA SER A 25 7.26 7.62 -16.08
C SER A 25 7.60 8.25 -17.44
N SER A 26 7.78 7.42 -18.48
CA SER A 26 8.11 7.82 -19.85
C SER A 26 6.97 8.56 -20.58
N LEU A 27 5.73 8.38 -20.16
CA LEU A 27 4.57 9.06 -20.75
C LEU A 27 4.51 10.51 -20.25
N SER A 28 4.83 11.48 -21.11
CA SER A 28 4.60 12.89 -20.81
C SER A 28 3.09 13.15 -20.77
N ALA A 29 2.60 13.51 -19.58
CA ALA A 29 1.18 13.71 -19.33
C ALA A 29 0.87 15.22 -19.19
N PRO A 30 -0.31 15.69 -19.64
CA PRO A 30 -0.68 17.10 -19.54
C PRO A 30 -0.70 17.59 -18.07
N PRO A 31 -0.38 18.87 -17.79
CA PRO A 31 -0.29 19.37 -16.41
C PRO A 31 -1.55 19.12 -15.57
N PHE A 32 -2.73 19.23 -16.19
CA PHE A 32 -4.01 19.03 -15.47
C PHE A 32 -4.20 17.61 -14.93
N ILE A 33 -3.48 16.60 -15.43
CA ILE A 33 -3.52 15.22 -14.93
C ILE A 33 -2.32 14.85 -14.04
N LEU A 34 -1.45 15.80 -13.72
CA LEU A 34 -0.35 15.60 -12.78
C LEU A 34 -0.81 15.84 -11.34
N SER A 35 -0.32 15.00 -10.43
CA SER A 35 -0.43 15.20 -8.99
C SER A 35 0.89 15.77 -8.47
N PRO A 36 0.85 16.75 -7.54
CA PRO A 36 2.04 17.27 -6.89
C PRO A 36 2.54 16.37 -5.72
N ILE A 37 2.04 15.13 -5.62
CA ILE A 37 2.33 14.19 -4.53
C ILE A 37 3.17 13.04 -5.07
N SER A 38 4.23 12.68 -4.36
CA SER A 38 5.12 11.56 -4.68
C SER A 38 4.57 10.22 -4.19
N LEU A 39 4.93 9.13 -4.86
CA LEU A 39 4.54 7.77 -4.44
C LEU A 39 5.11 7.36 -3.08
N THR A 40 6.22 7.97 -2.63
CA THR A 40 6.76 7.74 -1.27
C THR A 40 5.80 8.16 -0.18
N GLU A 41 4.95 9.16 -0.43
CA GLU A 41 3.92 9.60 0.51
C GLU A 41 2.77 8.59 0.64
N PHE A 42 2.58 7.67 -0.32
CA PHE A 42 1.45 6.74 -0.32
C PHE A 42 1.54 5.71 0.82
N SER A 43 2.73 5.53 1.39
CA SER A 43 2.95 4.67 2.56
C SER A 43 2.14 5.12 3.79
N GLN A 44 1.77 6.41 3.89
CA GLN A 44 0.96 6.92 5.00
C GLN A 44 -0.46 6.33 5.05
N TYR A 45 -0.99 5.92 3.90
CA TYR A 45 -2.37 5.43 3.78
C TYR A 45 -2.63 4.12 4.54
N TRP A 46 -1.59 3.46 5.05
CA TRP A 46 -1.71 2.27 5.89
C TRP A 46 -2.18 2.56 7.32
N ALA A 47 -2.13 3.80 7.81
CA ALA A 47 -2.42 4.09 9.21
C ALA A 47 -3.13 5.44 9.46
N GLU A 48 -3.88 5.96 8.48
CA GLU A 48 -4.68 7.20 8.66
C GLU A 48 -5.92 7.01 9.56
N HIS A 49 -6.08 5.85 10.20
CA HIS A 49 -7.03 5.59 11.28
C HIS A 49 -6.23 5.00 12.45
N PRO A 50 -5.53 5.83 13.25
CA PRO A 50 -4.64 5.35 14.30
C PRO A 50 -5.32 4.43 15.31
N GLU A 51 -6.58 4.70 15.63
CA GLU A 51 -7.40 3.86 16.50
C GLU A 51 -7.63 2.47 15.92
N LEU A 52 -7.90 2.36 14.61
CA LEU A 52 -8.08 1.05 13.97
C LEU A 52 -6.76 0.31 13.80
N PHE A 53 -5.67 1.03 13.53
CA PHE A 53 -4.33 0.44 13.43
C PHE A 53 -3.86 -0.16 14.77
N LEU A 54 -4.18 0.50 15.89
CA LEU A 54 -3.75 0.09 17.22
C LEU A 54 -4.74 -0.83 17.93
N GLU A 55 -6.03 -0.83 17.56
CA GLU A 55 -7.09 -1.63 18.21
C GLU A 55 -6.69 -3.08 18.52
N PRO A 56 -6.10 -3.86 17.59
CA PRO A 56 -5.74 -5.26 17.87
C PRO A 56 -4.80 -5.44 19.06
N SER A 57 -3.98 -4.43 19.39
CA SER A 57 -3.02 -4.48 20.51
C SER A 57 -3.67 -4.40 21.89
N PHE A 58 -4.91 -3.89 21.95
CA PHE A 58 -5.68 -3.77 23.19
C PHE A 58 -6.54 -5.00 23.49
N ILE A 59 -6.61 -5.96 22.55
CA ILE A 59 -7.44 -7.16 22.65
C ILE A 59 -6.64 -8.33 23.24
N ASN A 60 -7.02 -8.78 24.43
CA ASN A 60 -6.42 -9.90 25.16
C ASN A 60 -7.47 -10.90 25.66
N GLU A 61 -7.02 -12.00 26.27
CA GLU A 61 -7.89 -13.09 26.77
C GLU A 61 -8.97 -12.62 27.77
N ASP A 62 -8.71 -11.55 28.52
CA ASP A 62 -9.62 -11.08 29.56
C ASP A 62 -10.69 -10.14 29.01
N ASN A 63 -10.44 -9.43 27.90
CA ASN A 63 -11.32 -8.36 27.41
C ASN A 63 -11.83 -8.54 25.96
N TYR A 64 -11.45 -9.61 25.25
CA TYR A 64 -11.68 -9.71 23.80
C TYR A 64 -13.15 -9.61 23.34
N LYS A 65 -14.11 -9.97 24.20
CA LYS A 65 -15.55 -9.84 23.92
C LYS A 65 -16.03 -8.40 23.99
N GLU A 66 -15.45 -7.60 24.87
CA GLU A 66 -15.76 -6.18 25.04
C GLU A 66 -15.29 -5.37 23.82
N HIS A 67 -14.16 -5.78 23.24
CA HIS A 67 -13.61 -5.21 22.02
C HIS A 67 -14.27 -5.74 20.72
N CYS A 68 -15.24 -6.65 20.81
CA CYS A 68 -15.99 -7.16 19.66
C CYS A 68 -17.50 -6.92 19.78
N PRO A 69 -17.97 -5.66 19.83
CA PRO A 69 -19.40 -5.36 19.98
C PRO A 69 -20.26 -5.89 18.82
N ILE A 70 -19.65 -6.11 17.65
CA ILE A 70 -20.31 -6.73 16.50
C ILE A 70 -20.69 -8.19 16.76
N ASP A 71 -19.94 -8.90 17.61
CA ASP A 71 -20.24 -10.26 18.06
C ASP A 71 -19.79 -10.45 19.52
N PRO A 72 -20.66 -10.13 20.50
CA PRO A 72 -20.36 -10.31 21.92
C PRO A 72 -20.09 -11.78 22.32
N GLU A 73 -20.45 -12.72 21.45
CA GLU A 73 -20.20 -14.16 21.60
C GLU A 73 -19.06 -14.64 20.68
N VAL A 74 -18.12 -13.75 20.36
CA VAL A 74 -16.91 -14.13 19.62
C VAL A 74 -16.18 -15.26 20.34
N GLU A 75 -15.71 -16.25 19.58
CA GLU A 75 -15.24 -17.53 20.12
C GLU A 75 -13.88 -17.41 20.82
N SER A 76 -12.98 -16.55 20.33
CA SER A 76 -11.64 -16.37 20.92
C SER A 76 -11.06 -14.97 20.71
N ALA A 77 -9.99 -14.64 21.43
CA ALA A 77 -9.28 -13.38 21.29
C ALA A 77 -8.60 -13.23 19.92
N GLU A 78 -8.08 -14.32 19.35
CA GLU A 78 -7.50 -14.34 18.00
C GLU A 78 -8.53 -13.97 16.93
N ILE A 79 -9.76 -14.47 17.04
CA ILE A 79 -10.83 -14.12 16.11
C ILE A 79 -11.22 -12.64 16.26
N SER A 80 -11.26 -12.14 17.50
CA SER A 80 -11.51 -10.72 17.78
C SER A 80 -10.43 -9.83 17.15
N ARG A 81 -9.15 -10.18 17.31
CA ARG A 81 -8.03 -9.49 16.65
C ARG A 81 -8.07 -9.59 15.13
N MET A 82 -8.38 -10.76 14.55
CA MET A 82 -8.55 -10.91 13.09
C MET A 82 -9.68 -10.04 12.53
N LEU A 83 -10.78 -9.88 13.26
CA LEU A 83 -11.86 -8.96 12.89
C LEU A 83 -11.39 -7.50 12.93
N ALA A 84 -10.64 -7.11 13.97
CA ALA A 84 -10.06 -5.77 14.11
C ALA A 84 -9.05 -5.48 12.99
N VAL A 85 -8.11 -6.40 12.70
CA VAL A 85 -7.15 -6.29 11.58
C VAL A 85 -7.87 -6.23 10.24
N THR A 86 -8.92 -7.01 10.03
CA THR A 86 -9.74 -6.91 8.81
C THR A 86 -10.39 -5.54 8.69
N LYS A 87 -10.90 -4.98 9.79
CA LYS A 87 -11.53 -3.64 9.81
C LYS A 87 -10.52 -2.55 9.48
N TRP A 88 -9.34 -2.59 10.10
CA TRP A 88 -8.21 -1.72 9.78
C TRP A 88 -7.85 -1.82 8.29
N PHE A 89 -7.63 -3.03 7.76
CA PHE A 89 -7.28 -3.19 6.35
C PHE A 89 -8.33 -2.57 5.42
N ILE A 90 -9.63 -2.79 5.70
CA ILE A 90 -10.71 -2.17 4.92
C ILE A 90 -10.70 -0.64 5.04
N SER A 91 -10.35 -0.06 6.18
CA SER A 91 -10.28 1.39 6.35
C SER A 91 -9.18 2.02 5.50
N THR A 92 -8.04 1.34 5.32
CA THR A 92 -6.94 1.81 4.47
C THR A 92 -7.35 2.02 3.00
N LEU A 93 -8.32 1.26 2.50
CA LEU A 93 -8.64 1.22 1.06
C LEU A 93 -9.15 2.57 0.53
N LYS A 94 -9.87 3.32 1.35
CA LYS A 94 -10.33 4.67 0.97
C LYS A 94 -9.14 5.62 0.82
N SER A 95 -8.22 5.62 1.79
CA SER A 95 -6.98 6.41 1.75
C SER A 95 -6.11 6.03 0.55
N GLN A 96 -5.92 4.72 0.33
CA GLN A 96 -5.10 4.18 -0.75
C GLN A 96 -5.64 4.55 -2.14
N TYR A 97 -6.96 4.53 -2.35
CA TYR A 97 -7.55 4.51 -3.69
C TYR A 97 -8.58 5.61 -3.98
N CYS A 98 -8.91 6.48 -3.02
CA CYS A 98 -9.85 7.58 -3.21
C CYS A 98 -9.28 8.97 -2.86
N SER A 99 -8.18 9.08 -2.11
CA SER A 99 -7.66 10.37 -1.61
C SER A 99 -7.42 11.41 -2.71
N ARG A 100 -6.93 10.99 -3.88
CA ARG A 100 -6.71 11.92 -5.02
C ARG A 100 -8.02 12.31 -5.70
N ASN A 101 -8.98 11.38 -5.84
CA ASN A 101 -10.31 11.73 -6.34
C ASN A 101 -10.99 12.77 -5.43
N GLU A 102 -10.80 12.70 -4.11
CA GLU A 102 -11.38 13.64 -3.15
C GLU A 102 -10.63 14.99 -3.13
N SER A 103 -9.29 14.99 -3.13
CA SER A 103 -8.47 16.22 -3.02
C SER A 103 -8.19 16.92 -4.36
N LEU A 104 -8.12 16.19 -5.47
CA LEU A 104 -7.73 16.68 -6.80
C LEU A 104 -8.84 16.52 -7.87
N GLY A 105 -9.98 15.94 -7.50
CA GLY A 105 -11.16 15.72 -8.36
C GLY A 105 -11.11 14.47 -9.24
N SER A 106 -9.94 13.88 -9.48
CA SER A 106 -9.76 12.61 -10.17
C SER A 106 -8.46 11.94 -9.73
N GLU A 107 -8.29 10.66 -10.07
CA GLU A 107 -6.96 10.05 -10.00
C GLU A 107 -6.03 10.75 -10.99
N LYS A 108 -4.77 10.95 -10.60
CA LYS A 108 -3.78 11.71 -11.35
C LYS A 108 -2.43 11.00 -11.32
N LYS A 109 -1.57 11.30 -12.29
CA LYS A 109 -0.20 10.75 -12.35
C LYS A 109 0.60 11.32 -11.16
N PRO A 110 1.04 10.48 -10.20
CA PRO A 110 1.89 10.92 -9.09
C PRO A 110 3.31 11.26 -9.59
N LEU A 111 4.06 11.98 -8.75
CA LEU A 111 5.50 12.16 -8.99
C LEU A 111 6.20 10.80 -8.88
N ASN A 112 7.08 10.50 -9.83
CA ASN A 112 7.88 9.28 -9.82
C ASN A 112 9.08 9.49 -8.89
N PRO A 113 9.16 8.80 -7.74
CA PRO A 113 10.19 9.12 -6.77
C PRO A 113 11.61 8.86 -7.30
N PHE A 114 12.56 9.68 -6.87
CA PHE A 114 13.98 9.43 -7.14
C PHE A 114 14.52 8.36 -6.17
N LEU A 115 15.55 7.61 -6.58
CA LEU A 115 16.21 6.64 -5.70
C LEU A 115 16.71 7.36 -4.44
N GLY A 116 16.35 6.85 -3.27
CA GLY A 116 16.75 7.44 -2.00
C GLY A 116 15.82 8.51 -1.45
N GLU A 117 14.74 8.84 -2.17
CA GLU A 117 13.73 9.75 -1.65
C GLU A 117 13.10 9.19 -0.37
N LEU A 118 12.92 10.08 0.62
CA LEU A 118 12.38 9.74 1.93
C LEU A 118 11.05 10.45 2.17
N PHE A 119 10.14 9.80 2.90
CA PHE A 119 9.00 10.47 3.49
C PHE A 119 8.80 9.94 4.91
N VAL A 120 8.89 10.85 5.88
CA VAL A 120 8.78 10.53 7.30
C VAL A 120 7.76 11.43 7.97
N GLY A 121 7.19 10.95 9.06
CA GLY A 121 6.26 11.71 9.88
C GLY A 121 5.67 10.84 10.98
N LYS A 122 4.72 11.40 11.72
CA LYS A 122 4.15 10.72 12.88
C LYS A 122 2.71 11.11 13.17
N TRP A 123 1.93 10.14 13.62
CA TRP A 123 0.69 10.41 14.34
C TRP A 123 1.03 10.56 15.81
N GLU A 124 0.91 11.77 16.34
CA GLU A 124 1.23 12.06 17.74
C GLU A 124 0.16 11.51 18.71
N ASN A 125 -1.05 11.24 18.20
CA ASN A 125 -2.19 10.72 18.96
C ASN A 125 -2.46 11.50 20.27
N LYS A 126 -2.36 12.83 20.21
CA LYS A 126 -2.45 13.73 21.39
C LYS A 126 -3.74 13.59 22.19
N GLU A 127 -4.84 13.27 21.51
CA GLU A 127 -6.16 13.09 22.15
C GLU A 127 -6.29 11.74 22.88
N HIS A 128 -5.41 10.79 22.58
CA HIS A 128 -5.39 9.43 23.11
C HIS A 128 -3.97 9.07 23.62
N PRO A 129 -3.57 9.57 24.81
CA PRO A 129 -2.23 9.31 25.35
C PRO A 129 -1.88 7.82 25.48
N GLU A 130 -2.87 6.96 25.62
CA GLU A 130 -2.77 5.49 25.62
C GLU A 130 -2.23 4.93 24.30
N PHE A 131 -2.48 5.59 23.16
CA PHE A 131 -1.96 5.18 21.86
C PHE A 131 -0.45 5.43 21.76
N GLY A 132 0.04 6.55 22.30
CA GLY A 132 1.44 6.96 22.10
C GLY A 132 1.74 7.32 20.64
N GLU A 133 3.00 7.63 20.35
CA GLU A 133 3.41 8.05 19.00
C GLU A 133 3.47 6.86 18.03
N THR A 134 2.90 7.04 16.83
CA THR A 134 3.05 6.11 15.71
C THR A 134 3.87 6.78 14.61
N VAL A 135 5.00 6.19 14.26
CA VAL A 135 5.98 6.72 13.30
C VAL A 135 5.77 6.09 11.93
N LEU A 136 5.89 6.87 10.85
CA LEU A 136 6.04 6.40 9.48
C LEU A 136 7.46 6.68 8.98
N LEU A 137 8.09 5.66 8.40
CA LEU A 137 9.29 5.77 7.58
C LEU A 137 9.00 5.19 6.20
N SER A 138 9.26 5.94 5.15
CA SER A 138 9.07 5.54 3.75
C SER A 138 10.32 5.90 2.95
N GLU A 139 10.83 4.95 2.17
CA GLU A 139 12.05 5.09 1.38
C GLU A 139 11.85 4.55 -0.04
N GLN A 140 12.29 5.31 -1.04
CA GLN A 140 12.40 4.81 -2.41
C GLN A 140 13.67 3.98 -2.58
N VAL A 141 13.55 2.67 -2.36
CA VAL A 141 14.67 1.71 -2.39
C VAL A 141 15.12 1.30 -3.79
N SER A 142 14.29 1.58 -4.82
CA SER A 142 14.65 1.37 -6.23
C SER A 142 13.94 2.36 -7.15
N HIS A 143 14.60 2.76 -8.23
CA HIS A 143 14.03 3.63 -9.27
C HIS A 143 13.72 2.87 -10.59
N HIS A 144 14.46 1.80 -10.89
CA HIS A 144 14.26 0.98 -12.09
C HIS A 144 14.24 -0.52 -11.76
N PRO A 145 13.05 -1.11 -11.51
CA PRO A 145 11.73 -0.47 -11.46
C PRO A 145 11.53 0.38 -10.18
N PRO A 146 10.54 1.29 -10.15
CA PRO A 146 10.19 2.02 -8.93
C PRO A 146 9.71 1.09 -7.82
N VAL A 147 10.37 1.12 -6.66
CA VAL A 147 9.99 0.37 -5.46
C VAL A 147 10.04 1.31 -4.25
N THR A 148 8.94 1.37 -3.52
CA THR A 148 8.84 2.09 -2.24
C THR A 148 8.76 1.06 -1.11
N ALA A 149 9.68 1.12 -0.15
CA ALA A 149 9.63 0.34 1.08
C ALA A 149 9.22 1.24 2.24
N PHE A 150 8.54 0.68 3.23
CA PHE A 150 8.01 1.46 4.34
C PHE A 150 7.89 0.65 5.62
N SER A 151 7.89 1.37 6.75
CA SER A 151 7.52 0.86 8.05
C SER A 151 6.65 1.88 8.79
N VAL A 152 5.60 1.39 9.46
CA VAL A 152 4.79 2.16 10.40
C VAL A 152 4.85 1.46 11.74
N PHE A 153 5.31 2.12 12.80
CA PHE A 153 5.47 1.46 14.10
C PHE A 153 5.05 2.34 15.27
N ASN A 154 4.53 1.68 16.30
CA ASN A 154 4.14 2.24 17.57
C ASN A 154 4.83 1.43 18.67
N ASP A 155 5.87 2.01 19.26
CA ASP A 155 6.70 1.33 20.26
C ASP A 155 5.92 1.08 21.55
N LYS A 156 5.01 1.98 21.93
CA LYS A 156 4.23 1.90 23.16
C LYS A 156 3.36 0.65 23.22
N ASN A 157 2.65 0.36 22.13
CA ASN A 157 1.68 -0.74 22.05
C ASN A 157 2.21 -1.95 21.26
N LYS A 158 3.51 -1.94 20.91
CA LYS A 158 4.19 -3.01 20.16
C LYS A 158 3.44 -3.41 18.88
N VAL A 159 2.96 -2.39 18.16
CA VAL A 159 2.35 -2.55 16.84
C VAL A 159 3.38 -2.09 15.82
N LYS A 160 3.79 -2.99 14.92
CA LYS A 160 4.73 -2.64 13.85
C LYS A 160 4.26 -3.20 12.53
N LEU A 161 4.37 -2.40 11.51
CA LEU A 161 4.02 -2.73 10.14
C LEU A 161 5.24 -2.46 9.28
N GLN A 162 5.54 -3.37 8.37
CA GLN A 162 6.55 -3.16 7.35
C GLN A 162 6.08 -3.73 6.02
N GLY A 163 6.49 -3.12 4.93
CA GLY A 163 6.13 -3.59 3.61
C GLY A 163 6.90 -2.89 2.52
N TYR A 164 6.63 -3.31 1.29
CA TYR A 164 7.11 -2.61 0.11
C TYR A 164 6.11 -2.79 -1.02
N ASN A 165 6.12 -1.87 -1.96
CA ASN A 165 5.25 -1.87 -3.13
C ASN A 165 6.03 -1.56 -4.40
N GLN A 166 5.67 -2.27 -5.46
CA GLN A 166 5.99 -1.90 -6.83
C GLN A 166 4.84 -2.32 -7.74
N ILE A 167 4.80 -1.78 -8.95
CA ILE A 167 3.75 -2.10 -9.92
C ILE A 167 4.31 -2.50 -11.27
N LYS A 168 3.56 -3.34 -11.98
CA LYS A 168 3.66 -3.46 -13.44
C LYS A 168 2.33 -3.03 -14.05
N ALA A 169 2.39 -2.10 -14.99
CA ALA A 169 1.22 -1.51 -15.62
C ALA A 169 1.20 -1.77 -17.13
N SER A 170 0.01 -1.96 -17.69
CA SER A 170 -0.17 -2.15 -19.13
C SER A 170 -1.51 -1.59 -19.58
N PHE A 171 -1.56 -0.92 -20.74
CA PHE A 171 -2.81 -0.44 -21.32
C PHE A 171 -3.49 -1.53 -22.17
N THR A 172 -4.81 -1.63 -22.05
CA THR A 172 -5.63 -2.40 -22.97
C THR A 172 -5.91 -1.61 -24.25
N LYS A 173 -6.47 -2.29 -25.27
CA LYS A 173 -6.94 -1.62 -26.49
C LYS A 173 -8.03 -0.57 -26.24
N SER A 174 -8.79 -0.70 -25.14
CA SER A 174 -9.80 0.27 -24.72
C SER A 174 -9.26 1.40 -23.85
N LEU A 175 -7.93 1.53 -23.74
CA LEU A 175 -7.23 2.54 -22.94
C LEU A 175 -7.48 2.42 -21.43
N MET A 176 -7.88 1.24 -20.95
CA MET A 176 -7.90 0.91 -19.53
C MET A 176 -6.47 0.59 -19.08
N LEU A 177 -6.01 1.16 -17.98
CA LEU A 177 -4.70 0.85 -17.42
C LEU A 177 -4.83 -0.29 -16.41
N THR A 178 -4.40 -1.49 -16.78
CA THR A 178 -4.32 -2.64 -15.86
C THR A 178 -3.05 -2.52 -15.02
N VAL A 179 -3.17 -2.68 -13.71
CA VAL A 179 -2.07 -2.55 -12.75
C VAL A 179 -1.99 -3.81 -11.89
N LYS A 180 -0.85 -4.50 -11.98
CA LYS A 180 -0.50 -5.57 -11.05
C LYS A 180 0.41 -5.00 -9.97
N GLN A 181 -0.02 -5.10 -8.72
CA GLN A 181 0.81 -4.79 -7.57
C GLN A 181 1.71 -5.97 -7.23
N PHE A 182 2.90 -5.69 -6.71
CA PHE A 182 3.89 -6.65 -6.24
C PHE A 182 4.38 -6.20 -4.86
N GLY A 183 4.83 -7.18 -4.07
CA GLY A 183 5.20 -6.99 -2.68
C GLY A 183 4.07 -7.35 -1.73
N HIS A 184 4.33 -7.15 -0.46
CA HIS A 184 3.44 -7.53 0.64
C HIS A 184 3.72 -6.66 1.86
N THR A 185 2.82 -6.72 2.82
CA THR A 185 2.92 -5.99 4.08
C THR A 185 2.74 -6.96 5.22
N MET A 186 3.59 -6.87 6.23
CA MET A 186 3.50 -7.63 7.48
C MET A 186 3.13 -6.67 8.60
N LEU A 187 2.13 -7.05 9.39
CA LEU A 187 1.70 -6.35 10.59
C LEU A 187 1.95 -7.29 11.78
N ASP A 188 2.74 -6.87 12.74
CA ASP A 188 2.94 -7.56 14.00
C ASP A 188 2.24 -6.78 15.12
N ILE A 189 1.48 -7.53 15.93
CA ILE A 189 0.75 -7.09 17.11
C ILE A 189 1.29 -7.90 18.28
N HIS A 190 2.18 -7.29 19.08
CA HIS A 190 2.97 -8.03 20.08
C HIS A 190 3.73 -9.20 19.41
N ASP A 191 3.37 -10.44 19.74
CA ASP A 191 3.96 -11.68 19.20
C ASP A 191 3.09 -12.33 18.09
N GLU A 192 1.95 -11.73 17.73
CA GLU A 192 1.07 -12.21 16.66
C GLU A 192 1.33 -11.46 15.35
N SER A 193 1.45 -12.17 14.23
CA SER A 193 1.83 -11.61 12.94
C SER A 193 0.77 -11.83 11.88
N TYR A 194 0.61 -10.87 10.97
CA TYR A 194 -0.34 -10.88 9.87
C TYR A 194 0.35 -10.53 8.56
N LEU A 195 0.17 -11.37 7.53
CA LEU A 195 0.65 -11.13 6.17
C LEU A 195 -0.51 -10.63 5.30
N VAL A 196 -0.36 -9.43 4.76
CA VAL A 196 -1.33 -8.75 3.90
C VAL A 196 -0.80 -8.65 2.46
N THR A 197 -1.61 -9.06 1.49
CA THR A 197 -1.29 -8.92 0.06
C THR A 197 -2.18 -7.84 -0.60
N PRO A 198 -1.61 -6.79 -1.23
CA PRO A 198 -2.42 -5.79 -1.92
C PRO A 198 -3.09 -6.38 -3.18
N PRO A 199 -4.28 -5.87 -3.58
CA PRO A 199 -5.02 -6.43 -4.71
C PRO A 199 -4.53 -5.89 -6.06
N PRO A 200 -4.78 -6.59 -7.18
CA PRO A 200 -4.70 -5.97 -8.49
C PRO A 200 -5.79 -4.89 -8.67
N LEU A 201 -5.57 -3.97 -9.61
CA LEU A 201 -6.51 -2.89 -9.90
C LEU A 201 -6.43 -2.47 -11.36
N HIS A 202 -7.42 -1.70 -11.80
CA HIS A 202 -7.36 -0.97 -13.05
C HIS A 202 -7.79 0.48 -12.89
N ILE A 203 -7.31 1.32 -13.80
CA ILE A 203 -7.72 2.73 -13.89
C ILE A 203 -8.73 2.88 -15.01
N GLU A 204 -9.95 3.27 -14.64
CA GLU A 204 -11.03 3.62 -15.55
C GLU A 204 -11.00 5.11 -15.92
N GLY A 205 -11.88 5.54 -16.82
CA GLY A 205 -12.12 6.97 -17.05
C GLY A 205 -11.02 7.73 -17.81
N ILE A 206 -9.98 7.04 -18.30
CA ILE A 206 -8.89 7.64 -19.08
C ILE A 206 -9.42 8.29 -20.37
N LEU A 207 -10.26 7.61 -21.16
CA LEU A 207 -10.77 8.19 -22.41
C LEU A 207 -11.51 9.54 -22.19
N VAL A 208 -12.19 9.69 -21.05
CA VAL A 208 -12.97 10.88 -20.68
C VAL A 208 -12.22 11.87 -19.79
N ALA A 209 -10.90 11.70 -19.63
CA ALA A 209 -10.04 12.56 -18.80
C ALA A 209 -10.53 12.70 -17.35
N SER A 210 -11.10 11.63 -16.78
CA SER A 210 -11.54 11.57 -15.38
C SER A 210 -11.15 10.23 -14.76
N PRO A 211 -9.84 9.98 -14.54
CA PRO A 211 -9.38 8.69 -14.07
C PRO A 211 -9.88 8.34 -12.66
N SER A 212 -10.12 7.06 -12.41
CA SER A 212 -10.46 6.53 -11.09
C SER A 212 -9.97 5.09 -10.93
N VAL A 213 -9.55 4.73 -9.74
CA VAL A 213 -9.18 3.36 -9.39
C VAL A 213 -10.43 2.51 -9.20
N GLU A 214 -10.42 1.30 -9.75
CA GLU A 214 -11.35 0.22 -9.41
C GLU A 214 -10.52 -1.02 -9.03
N LEU A 215 -10.80 -1.59 -7.85
CA LEU A 215 -10.10 -2.78 -7.36
C LEU A 215 -10.72 -4.05 -7.93
N GLU A 216 -9.89 -5.05 -8.19
CA GLU A 216 -10.31 -6.37 -8.67
C GLU A 216 -9.53 -7.50 -7.98
N GLY A 217 -9.85 -8.75 -8.31
CA GLY A 217 -9.15 -9.90 -7.77
C GLY A 217 -9.32 -10.05 -6.25
N LYS A 218 -8.22 -10.38 -5.57
CA LYS A 218 -8.24 -10.73 -4.15
C LYS A 218 -7.10 -10.10 -3.36
N SER A 219 -7.37 -9.86 -2.09
CA SER A 219 -6.37 -9.71 -1.03
C SER A 219 -6.50 -10.82 0.00
N TYR A 220 -5.40 -11.12 0.67
CA TYR A 220 -5.32 -12.08 1.76
C TYR A 220 -4.80 -11.40 3.02
N ILE A 221 -5.30 -11.83 4.18
CA ILE A 221 -4.74 -11.54 5.50
C ILE A 221 -4.53 -12.88 6.21
N GLN A 222 -3.29 -13.37 6.26
CA GLN A 222 -2.93 -14.61 6.94
C GLN A 222 -2.31 -14.30 8.30
N SER A 223 -2.93 -14.76 9.39
CA SER A 223 -2.40 -14.63 10.76
C SER A 223 -1.48 -15.82 11.12
N SER A 224 -0.53 -15.60 12.02
CA SER A 224 0.28 -16.65 12.65
C SER A 224 -0.57 -17.63 13.48
N THR A 225 -1.79 -17.25 13.86
CA THR A 225 -2.79 -18.11 14.53
C THR A 225 -3.41 -19.16 13.60
N GLY A 226 -3.14 -19.08 12.30
CA GLY A 226 -3.74 -19.91 11.27
C GLY A 226 -4.96 -19.26 10.60
N LEU A 227 -5.65 -18.34 11.28
CA LEU A 227 -6.80 -17.63 10.73
C LEU A 227 -6.47 -16.94 9.40
N LEU A 228 -7.41 -17.02 8.46
CA LEU A 228 -7.27 -16.42 7.13
C LEU A 228 -8.48 -15.57 6.79
N CYS A 229 -8.27 -14.31 6.40
CA CYS A 229 -9.27 -13.49 5.72
C CYS A 229 -8.99 -13.45 4.21
N VAL A 230 -9.99 -13.76 3.39
CA VAL A 230 -9.95 -13.61 1.93
C VAL A 230 -10.91 -12.51 1.52
N ILE A 231 -10.40 -11.46 0.86
CA ILE A 231 -11.17 -10.29 0.42
C ILE A 231 -11.29 -10.33 -1.10
N GLU A 232 -12.50 -10.52 -1.63
CA GLU A 232 -12.80 -10.48 -3.07
C GLU A 232 -13.30 -9.08 -3.46
N PHE A 233 -12.63 -8.39 -4.39
CA PHE A 233 -13.02 -7.05 -4.85
C PHE A 233 -13.87 -7.12 -6.12
N SER A 234 -14.83 -6.20 -6.25
CA SER A 234 -15.70 -6.12 -7.42
C SER A 234 -16.17 -4.70 -7.70
N GLY A 235 -16.26 -4.40 -8.99
CA GLY A 235 -16.64 -3.10 -9.51
C GLY A 235 -18.10 -2.98 -9.99
N ARG A 236 -18.44 -1.81 -10.54
CA ARG A 236 -19.80 -1.47 -11.02
C ARG A 236 -20.33 -2.44 -12.09
N GLY A 237 -19.45 -3.08 -12.86
CA GLY A 237 -19.79 -4.06 -13.91
C GLY A 237 -20.02 -5.50 -13.43
N TYR A 238 -19.86 -5.77 -12.13
CA TYR A 238 -20.00 -7.12 -11.54
C TYR A 238 -21.31 -7.26 -10.73
N PHE A 239 -21.46 -8.40 -10.04
CA PHE A 239 -22.67 -8.83 -9.33
C PHE A 239 -23.30 -7.79 -8.37
N SER A 240 -22.55 -6.79 -7.88
CA SER A 240 -23.06 -5.79 -6.93
C SER A 240 -23.72 -4.57 -7.58
N GLY A 241 -23.45 -4.28 -8.86
CA GLY A 241 -23.92 -3.06 -9.56
C GLY A 241 -23.42 -1.74 -8.96
N LYS A 242 -22.51 -1.77 -7.97
CA LYS A 242 -21.98 -0.61 -7.24
C LYS A 242 -20.46 -0.60 -7.30
N LYS A 243 -19.87 0.59 -7.47
CA LYS A 243 -18.41 0.77 -7.39
C LYS A 243 -17.86 0.38 -6.03
N ASN A 244 -16.56 0.11 -5.98
CA ASN A 244 -15.83 -0.08 -4.71
C ASN A 244 -16.42 -1.18 -3.82
N SER A 245 -16.99 -2.24 -4.41
CA SER A 245 -17.62 -3.32 -3.64
C SER A 245 -16.60 -4.38 -3.24
N PHE A 246 -16.83 -5.03 -2.10
CA PHE A 246 -16.04 -6.18 -1.69
C PHE A 246 -16.88 -7.24 -0.96
N LYS A 247 -16.33 -8.44 -0.89
CA LYS A 247 -16.78 -9.50 -0.01
C LYS A 247 -15.59 -10.16 0.68
N ALA A 248 -15.48 -9.97 1.99
CA ALA A 248 -14.45 -10.61 2.81
C ALA A 248 -15.04 -11.83 3.55
N ARG A 249 -14.24 -12.90 3.69
CA ARG A 249 -14.59 -14.08 4.47
C ARG A 249 -13.42 -14.49 5.35
N ILE A 250 -13.71 -14.73 6.62
CA ILE A 250 -12.73 -15.21 7.61
C ILE A 250 -12.93 -16.71 7.80
N TYR A 251 -11.83 -17.46 7.79
CA TYR A 251 -11.78 -18.92 7.93
C TYR A 251 -10.84 -19.32 9.06
N LYS A 252 -11.05 -20.52 9.60
CA LYS A 252 -10.17 -21.12 10.61
C LYS A 252 -8.74 -21.30 10.09
N ASP A 253 -8.61 -21.69 8.82
CA ASP A 253 -7.34 -21.87 8.14
C ASP A 253 -7.47 -21.76 6.60
N SER A 254 -6.32 -21.83 5.91
CA SER A 254 -6.25 -21.80 4.44
C SER A 254 -6.96 -22.99 3.76
N LYS A 255 -7.07 -24.15 4.41
CA LYS A 255 -7.75 -25.32 3.83
C LYS A 255 -9.26 -25.09 3.81
N ASP A 256 -9.81 -24.54 4.88
CA ASP A 256 -11.23 -24.19 4.98
C ASP A 256 -11.63 -23.09 3.99
N SER A 257 -10.72 -22.21 3.60
CA SER A 257 -10.98 -21.16 2.60
C SER A 257 -11.37 -21.67 1.20
N LYS A 258 -11.14 -22.96 0.93
CA LYS A 258 -11.53 -23.63 -0.31
C LYS A 258 -13.04 -23.85 -0.40
N ASP A 259 -13.74 -23.83 0.72
CA ASP A 259 -15.19 -23.96 0.81
C ASP A 259 -15.80 -22.70 1.44
N LYS A 260 -16.55 -21.93 0.63
CA LYS A 260 -17.14 -20.65 1.05
C LYS A 260 -18.18 -20.82 2.17
N GLU A 261 -18.75 -22.01 2.36
CA GLU A 261 -19.72 -22.30 3.42
C GLU A 261 -19.07 -22.47 4.79
N LYS A 262 -17.75 -22.66 4.84
CA LYS A 262 -16.98 -22.76 6.10
C LYS A 262 -16.54 -21.40 6.66
N ALA A 263 -16.99 -20.31 6.06
CA ALA A 263 -16.66 -18.97 6.54
C ALA A 263 -17.25 -18.75 7.95
N LEU A 264 -16.40 -18.39 8.91
CA LEU A 264 -16.80 -17.98 10.25
C LEU A 264 -17.59 -16.67 10.20
N TYR A 265 -17.14 -15.74 9.36
CA TYR A 265 -17.80 -14.48 9.09
C TYR A 265 -17.77 -14.17 7.60
N THR A 266 -18.83 -13.55 7.12
CA THR A 266 -18.90 -12.93 5.80
C THR A 266 -19.17 -11.44 5.94
N ILE A 267 -18.29 -10.62 5.40
CA ILE A 267 -18.42 -9.15 5.36
C ILE A 267 -18.67 -8.74 3.91
N SER A 268 -19.63 -7.87 3.66
CA SER A 268 -19.90 -7.36 2.31
C SER A 268 -20.44 -5.94 2.31
N GLY A 269 -20.08 -5.19 1.28
CA GLY A 269 -20.51 -3.80 1.10
C GLY A 269 -19.55 -3.04 0.23
N GLN A 270 -19.43 -1.73 0.48
CA GLN A 270 -18.50 -0.86 -0.22
C GLN A 270 -17.37 -0.43 0.71
N TRP A 271 -16.11 -0.66 0.31
CA TRP A 271 -14.95 -0.31 1.15
C TRP A 271 -14.77 1.22 1.27
N SER A 272 -15.27 1.98 0.28
CA SER A 272 -15.33 3.45 0.34
C SER A 272 -16.63 3.98 0.97
N GLY A 273 -17.39 3.13 1.65
CA GLY A 273 -18.70 3.46 2.22
C GLY A 273 -19.05 2.51 3.35
N SER A 274 -20.28 2.01 3.38
CA SER A 274 -20.75 1.09 4.42
C SER A 274 -20.63 -0.38 4.01
N SER A 275 -20.34 -1.22 5.00
CA SER A 275 -20.29 -2.67 4.89
C SER A 275 -20.94 -3.35 6.09
N LYS A 276 -21.47 -4.54 5.88
CA LYS A 276 -22.14 -5.35 6.90
C LYS A 276 -21.40 -6.66 7.12
N ILE A 277 -21.44 -7.18 8.35
CA ILE A 277 -20.93 -8.49 8.74
C ILE A 277 -22.07 -9.45 9.08
N THR A 278 -21.87 -10.73 8.78
CA THR A 278 -22.76 -11.85 9.12
C THR A 278 -21.91 -12.98 9.71
N LYS A 279 -22.30 -13.53 10.86
CA LYS A 279 -21.67 -14.70 11.49
C LYS A 279 -22.24 -15.97 10.86
N ALA A 280 -21.35 -16.86 10.40
CA ALA A 280 -21.68 -18.08 9.67
C ALA A 280 -22.73 -17.81 8.57
N ASN A 281 -23.81 -18.59 8.55
CA ASN A 281 -24.90 -18.48 7.57
C ASN A 281 -26.13 -17.70 8.08
N ARG A 282 -26.02 -16.97 9.20
CA ARG A 282 -27.14 -16.23 9.84
C ARG A 282 -27.42 -14.88 9.17
N LYS A 283 -27.74 -14.88 7.87
CA LYS A 283 -27.89 -13.66 7.05
C LYS A 283 -28.91 -12.64 7.59
N GLU A 284 -29.92 -13.10 8.32
CA GLU A 284 -30.95 -12.24 8.91
C GLU A 284 -30.43 -11.37 10.07
N GLU A 285 -29.29 -11.74 10.67
CA GLU A 285 -28.69 -11.06 11.83
C GLU A 285 -27.54 -10.11 11.44
N SER A 286 -27.51 -9.64 10.18
CA SER A 286 -26.41 -8.80 9.69
C SER A 286 -26.27 -7.49 10.48
N ARG A 287 -25.04 -7.11 10.85
CA ARG A 287 -24.71 -5.88 11.58
C ARG A 287 -23.80 -4.98 10.76
N LEU A 288 -23.79 -3.68 11.05
CA LEU A 288 -22.82 -2.75 10.45
C LEU A 288 -21.40 -3.15 10.88
N PHE A 289 -20.49 -3.34 9.92
CA PHE A 289 -19.09 -3.64 10.17
C PHE A 289 -18.23 -2.38 10.19
N TYR A 290 -18.32 -1.60 9.11
CA TYR A 290 -17.58 -0.36 8.93
C TYR A 290 -18.34 0.61 8.03
N ASP A 291 -18.18 1.91 8.27
CA ASP A 291 -18.74 2.99 7.47
C ASP A 291 -17.67 4.09 7.28
N ALA A 292 -17.01 4.07 6.12
CA ALA A 292 -15.89 4.94 5.79
C ALA A 292 -16.26 6.44 5.69
N ALA A 293 -17.55 6.78 5.77
CA ALA A 293 -18.02 8.16 5.81
C ALA A 293 -18.07 8.74 7.23
N ARG A 294 -18.04 7.90 8.27
CA ARG A 294 -18.21 8.35 9.67
C ARG A 294 -16.91 8.75 10.36
N ILE A 295 -15.80 8.17 9.93
CA ILE A 295 -14.49 8.40 10.55
C ILE A 295 -13.59 9.05 9.48
N PRO A 296 -13.31 10.36 9.59
CA PRO A 296 -12.39 11.02 8.67
C PRO A 296 -10.99 10.43 8.82
N ALA A 297 -10.20 10.47 7.74
CA ALA A 297 -8.79 10.10 7.80
C ALA A 297 -8.02 11.14 8.63
N GLU A 298 -7.15 10.67 9.51
CA GLU A 298 -6.20 11.47 10.24
C GLU A 298 -4.86 11.46 9.51
N HIS A 299 -4.42 12.62 9.03
CA HIS A 299 -3.13 12.74 8.37
C HIS A 299 -2.01 12.89 9.40
N LEU A 300 -0.90 12.20 9.18
CA LEU A 300 0.28 12.31 10.04
C LEU A 300 0.83 13.74 10.08
N ASN A 301 1.45 14.09 11.20
CA ASN A 301 2.29 15.27 11.29
C ASN A 301 3.56 15.07 10.46
N VAL A 302 3.85 16.03 9.59
CA VAL A 302 5.11 16.15 8.85
C VAL A 302 5.68 17.50 9.20
N LYS A 303 6.96 17.54 9.61
CA LYS A 303 7.66 18.80 9.93
C LYS A 303 7.64 19.80 8.78
N SER A 304 7.87 21.08 9.09
CA SER A 304 7.79 22.16 8.11
C SER A 304 8.85 22.00 7.01
N LEU A 305 8.61 22.60 5.84
CA LEU A 305 9.49 22.47 4.68
C LEU A 305 10.90 23.00 4.94
N GLU A 306 11.02 24.00 5.81
CA GLU A 306 12.29 24.61 6.21
C GLU A 306 13.17 23.60 6.95
N ASP A 307 12.56 22.81 7.84
CA ASP A 307 13.22 21.83 8.71
C ASP A 307 13.40 20.45 8.06
N GLN A 308 12.82 20.23 6.88
CA GLN A 308 13.03 19.02 6.09
C GLN A 308 14.46 18.90 5.57
N HIS A 309 14.98 17.68 5.55
CA HIS A 309 16.22 17.32 4.87
C HIS A 309 16.01 17.33 3.34
N PRO A 310 17.02 17.64 2.51
CA PRO A 310 16.88 17.66 1.04
C PRO A 310 16.43 16.33 0.39
N LEU A 311 16.56 15.21 1.09
CA LEU A 311 16.05 13.91 0.63
C LEU A 311 14.56 13.70 0.90
N GLU A 312 13.95 14.54 1.75
CA GLU A 312 12.54 14.40 2.10
C GLU A 312 11.63 14.93 0.99
N SER A 313 10.61 14.13 0.67
CA SER A 313 9.85 14.22 -0.57
C SER A 313 9.32 15.62 -0.85
N ARG A 314 8.65 16.24 0.13
CA ARG A 314 7.98 17.53 -0.08
C ARG A 314 8.98 18.66 -0.31
N LYS A 315 10.15 18.61 0.33
CA LYS A 315 11.23 19.57 0.11
C LYS A 315 11.88 19.35 -1.25
N ALA A 316 12.24 18.10 -1.56
CA ALA A 316 12.87 17.77 -2.83
C ALA A 316 11.99 18.15 -4.03
N TRP A 317 10.70 17.86 -3.95
CA TRP A 317 9.73 18.13 -5.03
C TRP A 317 9.08 19.52 -4.97
N TYR A 318 9.53 20.42 -4.08
CA TYR A 318 8.86 21.70 -3.82
C TYR A 318 8.61 22.51 -5.11
N ASP A 319 9.66 22.72 -5.91
CA ASP A 319 9.58 23.53 -7.13
C ASP A 319 8.69 22.89 -8.20
N VAL A 320 8.80 21.57 -8.37
CA VAL A 320 7.98 20.80 -9.32
C VAL A 320 6.51 20.83 -8.89
N ALA A 321 6.22 20.65 -7.60
CA ALA A 321 4.88 20.72 -7.05
C ALA A 321 4.27 22.13 -7.24
N GLY A 322 5.06 23.19 -7.05
CA GLY A 322 4.66 24.56 -7.36
C GLY A 322 4.31 24.75 -8.84
N ALA A 323 5.17 24.27 -9.74
CA ALA A 323 4.95 24.33 -11.18
C ALA A 323 3.68 23.56 -11.62
N ILE A 324 3.43 22.38 -11.04
CA ILE A 324 2.21 21.58 -11.29
C ILE A 324 0.97 22.37 -10.87
N LYS A 325 0.98 23.00 -9.68
CA LYS A 325 -0.14 23.81 -9.20
C LYS A 325 -0.42 25.03 -10.08
N LEU A 326 0.63 25.63 -10.64
CA LEU A 326 0.51 26.74 -11.62
C LEU A 326 0.01 26.26 -13.00
N GLY A 327 0.14 24.97 -13.31
CA GLY A 327 -0.19 24.42 -14.62
C GLY A 327 0.78 24.85 -15.73
N ASP A 328 1.99 25.33 -15.38
CA ASP A 328 2.99 25.80 -16.33
C ASP A 328 3.82 24.63 -16.87
N PHE A 329 3.53 24.23 -18.11
CA PHE A 329 4.21 23.11 -18.76
C PHE A 329 5.73 23.28 -18.86
N ASN A 330 6.21 24.48 -19.18
CA ASN A 330 7.63 24.72 -19.36
C ASN A 330 8.36 24.71 -18.02
N LEU A 331 7.75 25.32 -16.99
CA LEU A 331 8.31 25.32 -15.65
C LEU A 331 8.34 23.92 -15.04
N ILE A 332 7.32 23.09 -15.27
CA ILE A 332 7.30 21.68 -14.83
C ILE A 332 8.48 20.92 -15.46
N ALA A 333 8.68 21.04 -16.78
CA ALA A 333 9.77 20.36 -17.47
C ALA A 333 11.15 20.83 -16.97
N LYS A 334 11.31 22.14 -16.76
CA LYS A 334 12.54 22.76 -16.24
C LYS A 334 12.88 22.26 -14.84
N THR A 335 11.98 22.46 -13.88
CA THR A 335 12.18 22.10 -12.47
C THR A 335 12.40 20.59 -12.29
N LYS A 336 11.71 19.75 -13.08
CA LYS A 336 11.94 18.31 -13.08
C LYS A 336 13.33 17.93 -13.58
N SER A 337 13.81 18.60 -14.64
CA SER A 337 15.15 18.37 -15.17
C SER A 337 16.24 18.80 -14.19
N GLU A 338 16.04 19.91 -13.48
CA GLU A 338 16.94 20.40 -12.43
C GLU A 338 17.04 19.41 -11.27
N LEU A 339 15.92 18.84 -10.82
CA LEU A 339 15.89 17.79 -9.80
C LEU A 339 16.62 16.53 -10.27
N GLU A 340 16.32 16.04 -11.48
CA GLU A 340 16.96 14.84 -12.04
C GLU A 340 18.47 15.01 -12.20
N GLU A 341 18.95 16.19 -12.61
CA GLU A 341 20.39 16.47 -12.72
C GLU A 341 21.04 16.59 -11.33
N THR A 342 20.39 17.25 -10.37
CA THR A 342 20.87 17.33 -8.97
C THR A 342 21.06 15.92 -8.38
N GLN A 343 20.07 15.05 -8.57
CA GLN A 343 20.13 13.66 -8.13
C GLN A 343 21.22 12.86 -8.86
N ARG A 344 21.43 13.12 -10.16
CA ARG A 344 22.49 12.48 -10.95
C ARG A 344 23.88 12.92 -10.49
N GLU A 345 24.07 14.19 -10.18
CA GLU A 345 25.33 14.73 -9.67
C GLU A 345 25.66 14.17 -8.28
N LEU A 346 24.69 14.08 -7.38
CA LEU A 346 24.85 13.44 -6.07
C LEU A 346 25.36 11.99 -6.22
N ARG A 347 24.77 11.21 -7.13
CA ARG A 347 25.22 9.84 -7.40
C ARG A 347 26.65 9.77 -7.94
N LYS A 348 27.03 10.67 -8.85
CA LYS A 348 28.42 10.74 -9.35
C LYS A 348 29.42 11.01 -8.22
N VAL A 349 29.04 11.86 -7.26
CA VAL A 349 29.89 12.17 -6.09
C VAL A 349 30.03 10.96 -5.17
N GLU A 350 28.96 10.21 -4.93
CA GLU A 350 28.99 8.96 -4.15
C GLU A 350 29.83 7.88 -4.82
N GLU A 351 29.59 7.64 -6.11
CA GLU A 351 30.38 6.70 -6.92
C GLU A 351 31.87 7.05 -6.93
N ALA A 352 32.21 8.34 -7.10
CA ALA A 352 33.59 8.82 -7.06
C ALA A 352 34.27 8.63 -5.69
N LYS A 353 33.48 8.58 -4.60
CA LYS A 353 33.95 8.26 -3.25
C LYS A 353 33.98 6.75 -2.97
N GLY A 354 33.60 5.90 -3.93
CA GLY A 354 33.43 4.46 -3.73
C GLY A 354 32.26 4.11 -2.82
N ILE A 355 31.32 5.04 -2.63
CA ILE A 355 30.12 4.86 -1.82
C ILE A 355 29.02 4.38 -2.77
N SER A 356 28.66 3.10 -2.69
CA SER A 356 27.41 2.63 -3.29
C SER A 356 26.24 3.29 -2.56
N TRP A 357 25.18 3.72 -3.26
CA TRP A 357 23.97 4.24 -2.62
C TRP A 357 23.48 3.23 -1.59
N GLN A 358 23.65 3.56 -0.31
CA GLN A 358 23.27 2.67 0.77
C GLN A 358 21.79 2.88 1.05
N ARG A 359 20.99 1.83 0.82
CA ARG A 359 19.59 1.80 1.29
C ARG A 359 19.58 2.07 2.79
N ARG A 360 18.82 3.10 3.17
CA ARG A 360 19.00 3.85 4.42
C ARG A 360 18.45 3.09 5.61
N TRP A 361 17.21 2.61 5.51
CA TRP A 361 16.56 1.84 6.58
C TRP A 361 16.09 0.45 6.14
N PHE A 362 16.24 0.11 4.87
CA PHE A 362 15.77 -1.16 4.31
C PHE A 362 16.90 -1.93 3.64
N LYS A 363 16.84 -3.26 3.69
CA LYS A 363 17.73 -4.16 2.94
C LYS A 363 16.91 -5.14 2.12
N ASP A 364 17.47 -5.55 0.99
CA ASP A 364 16.96 -6.59 0.10
C ASP A 364 17.48 -7.96 0.56
N PHE A 365 16.56 -8.86 0.86
CA PHE A 365 16.85 -10.24 1.27
C PHE A 365 16.46 -11.20 0.14
N ASP A 366 17.35 -12.13 -0.19
CA ASP A 366 17.12 -13.17 -1.20
C ASP A 366 16.54 -14.43 -0.55
N TYR A 367 15.29 -14.71 -0.86
CA TYR A 367 14.51 -15.88 -0.40
C TYR A 367 14.56 -17.05 -1.38
N SER A 368 15.40 -16.98 -2.42
CA SER A 368 15.55 -18.09 -3.36
C SER A 368 16.25 -19.28 -2.70
N VAL A 369 16.03 -20.47 -3.27
CA VAL A 369 16.67 -21.70 -2.77
C VAL A 369 18.20 -21.64 -2.93
N THR A 370 18.67 -20.91 -3.94
CA THR A 370 20.08 -20.70 -4.26
C THR A 370 20.36 -19.20 -4.34
N PRO A 371 20.57 -18.53 -3.19
CA PRO A 371 20.73 -17.09 -3.15
C PRO A 371 22.03 -16.64 -3.82
N GLU A 372 22.04 -15.41 -4.32
CA GLU A 372 23.26 -14.79 -4.87
C GLU A 372 24.37 -14.71 -3.80
N GLU A 373 25.62 -14.90 -4.23
CA GLU A 373 26.77 -14.84 -3.33
C GLU A 373 26.91 -13.44 -2.70
N GLY A 374 26.90 -13.38 -1.37
CA GLY A 374 26.97 -12.12 -0.62
C GLY A 374 25.64 -11.41 -0.39
N ALA A 375 24.51 -11.96 -0.86
CA ALA A 375 23.18 -11.45 -0.57
C ALA A 375 22.80 -11.67 0.92
N PHE A 376 21.97 -10.78 1.46
CA PHE A 376 21.32 -11.03 2.74
C PHE A 376 20.29 -12.17 2.58
N VAL A 377 20.29 -13.12 3.49
CA VAL A 377 19.38 -14.27 3.49
C VAL A 377 18.48 -14.24 4.71
N PRO A 378 17.22 -14.69 4.60
CA PRO A 378 16.30 -14.68 5.73
C PRO A 378 16.79 -15.58 6.87
N GLU A 379 16.42 -15.20 8.09
CA GLU A 379 16.65 -16.04 9.26
C GLU A 379 15.81 -17.33 9.21
N LYS A 380 16.23 -18.36 9.96
CA LYS A 380 15.54 -19.67 9.97
C LYS A 380 14.07 -19.57 10.37
N ASP A 381 13.74 -18.64 11.25
CA ASP A 381 12.43 -18.47 11.85
C ASP A 381 11.64 -17.29 11.25
N ASP A 382 12.02 -16.84 10.05
CA ASP A 382 11.44 -15.68 9.34
C ASP A 382 9.90 -15.74 9.23
N THR A 383 9.27 -14.64 9.66
CA THR A 383 7.81 -14.47 9.73
C THR A 383 7.14 -14.59 8.35
N PHE A 384 7.73 -13.99 7.31
CA PHE A 384 7.16 -14.04 5.96
C PHE A 384 7.09 -15.49 5.47
N SER A 385 8.16 -16.26 5.64
CA SER A 385 8.26 -17.65 5.19
C SER A 385 7.21 -18.54 5.87
N LYS A 386 7.01 -18.36 7.18
CA LYS A 386 5.97 -19.07 7.96
C LYS A 386 4.56 -18.74 7.50
N LEU A 387 4.24 -17.45 7.35
CA LEU A 387 2.91 -17.00 6.93
C LEU A 387 2.63 -17.34 5.46
N ALA A 388 3.61 -17.19 4.58
CA ALA A 388 3.50 -17.57 3.18
C ALA A 388 3.25 -19.08 3.04
N SER A 389 3.93 -19.91 3.83
CA SER A 389 3.69 -21.35 3.89
C SER A 389 2.27 -21.68 4.36
N ALA A 390 1.79 -21.05 5.43
CA ALA A 390 0.43 -21.25 5.95
C ALA A 390 -0.65 -20.88 4.90
N LEU A 391 -0.42 -19.82 4.13
CA LEU A 391 -1.31 -19.38 3.05
C LEU A 391 -1.15 -20.18 1.75
N ASN A 392 -0.07 -20.96 1.60
CA ASN A 392 0.38 -21.51 0.31
C ASN A 392 0.62 -20.40 -0.75
N LEU A 393 1.20 -19.28 -0.30
CA LEU A 393 1.58 -18.13 -1.11
C LEU A 393 2.96 -18.35 -1.74
N SER A 394 3.15 -17.92 -2.99
CA SER A 394 4.47 -17.91 -3.61
C SER A 394 5.40 -16.92 -2.90
N THR A 395 6.65 -17.32 -2.68
CA THR A 395 7.74 -16.47 -2.16
C THR A 395 8.56 -15.82 -3.27
N LYS A 396 8.14 -15.94 -4.53
CA LYS A 396 8.82 -15.32 -5.67
C LYS A 396 8.35 -13.89 -5.89
N ASN A 397 9.08 -13.13 -6.71
CA ASN A 397 8.69 -11.79 -7.17
C ASN A 397 7.58 -11.85 -8.24
N THR A 398 6.44 -12.40 -7.86
CA THR A 398 5.19 -12.48 -8.63
C THR A 398 4.19 -11.41 -8.18
N PRO A 399 3.11 -11.15 -8.95
CA PRO A 399 2.03 -10.28 -8.49
C PRO A 399 1.54 -10.67 -7.09
N SER A 400 1.23 -9.69 -6.27
CA SER A 400 0.78 -9.90 -4.89
C SER A 400 -0.42 -10.85 -4.84
N GLY A 401 -0.39 -11.80 -3.89
CA GLY A 401 -1.45 -12.81 -3.73
C GLY A 401 -1.33 -14.03 -4.65
N THR A 402 -0.28 -14.14 -5.47
CA THR A 402 -0.01 -15.35 -6.28
C THR A 402 0.23 -16.56 -5.39
N LEU A 403 -0.54 -17.64 -5.58
CA LEU A 403 -0.39 -18.88 -4.83
C LEU A 403 0.66 -19.79 -5.47
N VAL A 404 1.25 -20.68 -4.67
CA VAL A 404 2.18 -21.70 -5.18
C VAL A 404 1.48 -22.55 -6.23
N GLY A 405 2.12 -22.68 -7.39
CA GLY A 405 1.59 -23.42 -8.53
C GLY A 405 0.68 -22.62 -9.46
N ASP A 406 0.40 -21.34 -9.20
CA ASP A 406 -0.25 -20.45 -10.16
C ASP A 406 0.63 -20.19 -11.39
N LYS A 407 0.02 -19.72 -12.49
CA LYS A 407 0.74 -19.44 -13.74
C LYS A 407 1.91 -18.48 -13.55
N GLU A 408 1.75 -17.45 -12.73
CA GLU A 408 2.81 -16.46 -12.48
C GLU A 408 3.97 -17.07 -11.67
N ASP A 409 3.69 -18.00 -10.74
CA ASP A 409 4.70 -18.71 -9.94
C ASP A 409 5.53 -19.71 -10.76
N ARG A 410 4.95 -20.28 -11.82
CA ARG A 410 5.62 -21.25 -12.71
C ARG A 410 6.54 -20.63 -13.76
N LYS A 411 6.58 -19.30 -13.86
CA LYS A 411 7.50 -18.64 -14.80
C LYS A 411 8.95 -18.92 -14.39
N GLU A 412 9.78 -19.15 -15.40
CA GLU A 412 11.22 -19.35 -15.26
C GLU A 412 11.91 -18.02 -14.88
N ASP A 413 13.07 -18.12 -14.24
CA ASP A 413 13.97 -17.00 -13.91
C ASP A 413 13.33 -15.85 -13.11
N ILE A 414 12.36 -16.15 -12.25
CA ILE A 414 11.81 -15.17 -11.31
C ILE A 414 12.64 -15.19 -10.01
N SER A 415 13.22 -14.04 -9.67
CA SER A 415 13.91 -13.80 -8.39
C SER A 415 12.97 -13.88 -7.18
N SER A 416 13.51 -14.01 -5.98
CA SER A 416 12.75 -14.04 -4.72
C SER A 416 13.29 -13.00 -3.74
N ILE A 417 13.46 -11.76 -4.21
CA ILE A 417 14.09 -10.69 -3.42
C ILE A 417 13.01 -9.84 -2.76
N HIS A 418 13.09 -9.66 -1.44
CA HIS A 418 12.11 -8.90 -0.68
C HIS A 418 12.78 -7.87 0.22
N TRP A 419 12.20 -6.66 0.28
CA TRP A 419 12.70 -5.58 1.12
C TRP A 419 12.22 -5.74 2.57
N ARG A 420 13.14 -5.52 3.52
CA ARG A 420 12.89 -5.63 4.97
C ARG A 420 13.41 -4.40 5.68
N PHE A 421 12.62 -3.92 6.63
CA PHE A 421 13.01 -2.84 7.52
C PHE A 421 14.10 -3.31 8.47
N GLN A 422 15.09 -2.46 8.75
CA GLN A 422 16.15 -2.70 9.72
C GLN A 422 16.03 -1.62 10.79
N ARG A 423 15.45 -1.97 11.94
CA ARG A 423 15.12 -1.01 13.00
C ARG A 423 16.37 -0.31 13.54
N GLU A 424 17.47 -1.04 13.62
CA GLU A 424 18.76 -0.57 14.09
C GLU A 424 19.29 0.58 13.22
N LEU A 425 19.03 0.55 11.92
CA LEU A 425 19.44 1.64 11.02
C LEU A 425 18.65 2.94 11.25
N TRP A 426 17.41 2.83 11.72
CA TRP A 426 16.65 4.00 12.17
C TRP A 426 17.09 4.47 13.55
N ASP A 427 17.34 3.55 14.48
CA ASP A 427 17.82 3.90 15.82
C ASP A 427 19.20 4.59 15.77
N ASP A 428 20.04 4.23 14.80
CA ASP A 428 21.36 4.84 14.52
C ASP A 428 21.31 6.01 13.51
N GLU A 429 20.12 6.49 13.12
CA GLU A 429 19.95 7.60 12.18
C GLU A 429 20.57 8.91 12.72
N LYS A 430 21.22 9.68 11.83
CA LYS A 430 22.05 10.83 12.20
C LYS A 430 21.58 12.16 11.62
N GLU A 431 20.77 12.13 10.58
CA GLU A 431 20.39 13.34 9.82
C GLU A 431 18.87 13.51 9.78
N ILE A 432 18.11 12.42 9.66
CA ILE A 432 16.64 12.49 9.53
C ILE A 432 16.00 12.45 10.92
N VAL A 433 15.06 13.38 11.15
CA VAL A 433 14.26 13.50 12.38
C VAL A 433 12.77 13.61 12.05
N LEU A 434 11.88 13.46 13.04
CA LEU A 434 10.43 13.50 12.87
C LEU A 434 9.81 14.86 13.22
#